data_AF-A0A6J2X0L7-F1
#
_entry.id   AF-A0A6J2X0L7-F1
#
_cell.length_a   1.000
_cell.length_b   1.000
_cell.length_c   1.000
_cell.angle_alpha   90.00
_cell.angle_beta   90.00
_cell.angle_gamma   90.00
#
_symmetry.space_group_name_H-M   'P 1'
#
loop_
_entity.id
_entity.type
_entity.pdbx_description
1 polymer ?
#
loop_
_entity_poly.entity_id
_entity_poly.type
_entity_poly.pdbx_seq_one_letter_code
_entity_poly.pdbx_strand_id
1 'polypeptide(L)'
;MSYSQLPKKTGIPREVLKWLQSLDLSFSPKNMRRDFANGYLVAEIFSWYYPEDFPMHSYDNGMSLATKQGNWAQIERVLAKRRISLLKEVIDGTMHCKPGAAEMLVQDIYSALTNRRITCIQKGEPDFTDSSYQEQLPTVARSTASKAIKNNLRLSEVLAEPCLATNQNKVQAIMHRHLEQRRRERSQDPKRFNVKPTLGQRAVRLPPSDPRSDLS
;
A
#
# COMPACT_ATOMS: atom_id res chain seq x y z
N MET A 1 -14.32 3.66 24.97
CA MET A 1 -14.02 2.84 23.78
C MET A 1 -12.53 2.54 23.79
N SER A 2 -12.14 1.29 24.09
CA SER A 2 -10.73 0.87 24.06
C SER A 2 -10.35 0.54 22.62
N TYR A 3 -9.53 1.38 22.00
CA TYR A 3 -8.93 1.04 20.72
C TYR A 3 -7.86 -0.02 20.98
N SER A 4 -8.10 -1.27 20.55
CA SER A 4 -7.08 -2.31 20.54
C SER A 4 -5.98 -1.90 19.58
N GLN A 5 -4.91 -1.30 20.10
CA GLN A 5 -3.74 -1.00 19.31
C GLN A 5 -2.99 -2.31 19.06
N LEU A 6 -3.16 -2.88 17.87
CA LEU A 6 -2.20 -3.86 17.35
C LEU A 6 -0.82 -3.18 17.35
N PRO A 7 0.22 -3.82 17.92
CA PRO A 7 1.54 -3.22 17.97
C PRO A 7 2.01 -2.99 16.54
N LYS A 8 2.12 -1.71 16.18
CA LYS A 8 2.71 -1.25 14.92
C LYS A 8 4.14 -1.77 14.87
N LYS A 9 4.38 -2.82 14.09
CA LYS A 9 5.72 -3.15 13.58
C LYS A 9 6.03 -2.18 12.43
N THR A 10 6.00 -0.88 12.70
CA THR A 10 6.42 0.15 11.74
C THR A 10 7.93 0.24 11.82
N GLY A 11 8.60 -0.58 11.03
CA GLY A 11 10.05 -0.56 10.96
C GLY A 11 10.62 -1.86 10.42
N ILE A 12 11.84 -1.74 9.93
CA ILE A 12 12.62 -2.87 9.46
C ILE A 12 13.07 -3.69 10.69
N PRO A 13 12.92 -5.03 10.67
CA PRO A 13 13.40 -5.88 11.75
C PRO A 13 14.88 -5.63 12.05
N ARG A 14 15.27 -5.68 13.33
CA ARG A 14 16.65 -5.39 13.77
C ARG A 14 17.69 -6.23 13.02
N GLU A 15 17.40 -7.47 12.70
CA GLU A 15 18.28 -8.36 11.94
C GLU A 15 18.54 -7.86 10.52
N VAL A 16 17.51 -7.33 9.86
CA VAL A 16 17.61 -6.76 8.51
C VAL A 16 18.36 -5.44 8.55
N LEU A 17 18.15 -4.61 9.57
CA LEU A 17 18.95 -3.38 9.77
C LEU A 17 20.43 -3.69 9.98
N LYS A 18 20.75 -4.69 10.81
CA LYS A 18 22.13 -5.13 11.02
C LYS A 18 22.76 -5.65 9.74
N TRP A 19 22.02 -6.44 8.96
CA TRP A 19 22.48 -6.91 7.66
C TRP A 19 22.76 -5.75 6.71
N LEU A 20 21.82 -4.80 6.59
CA LEU A 20 21.99 -3.64 5.73
C LEU A 20 23.20 -2.78 6.14
N GLN A 21 23.46 -2.65 7.45
CA GLN A 21 24.64 -1.97 7.99
C GLN A 21 25.95 -2.74 7.81
N SER A 22 25.89 -4.06 7.62
CA SER A 22 27.07 -4.89 7.35
C SER A 22 27.49 -4.89 5.89
N LEU A 23 26.66 -4.35 5.00
CA LEU A 23 27.04 -4.07 3.62
C LEU A 23 27.81 -2.74 3.61
N ASP A 24 29.04 -2.69 3.09
CA ASP A 24 29.77 -1.42 2.94
C ASP A 24 29.20 -0.66 1.73
N LEU A 25 27.96 -0.17 1.87
CA LEU A 25 27.29 0.67 0.89
C LEU A 25 27.93 2.07 0.88
N SER A 26 27.91 2.71 -0.29
CA SER A 26 28.44 4.06 -0.49
C SER A 26 27.85 5.08 0.47
N PHE A 27 26.60 4.89 0.90
CA PHE A 27 26.03 5.63 2.02
C PHE A 27 24.99 4.81 2.80
N SER A 28 24.93 5.04 4.11
CA SER A 28 23.89 4.47 4.95
C SER A 28 22.55 5.17 4.70
N PRO A 29 21.47 4.45 4.33
CA PRO A 29 20.16 5.04 4.11
C PRO A 29 19.61 5.62 5.43
N LYS A 30 19.17 6.88 5.39
CA LYS A 30 18.55 7.57 6.54
C LYS A 30 17.04 7.60 6.43
N ASN A 31 16.54 7.65 5.19
CA ASN A 31 15.12 7.66 4.87
C ASN A 31 14.87 6.57 3.84
N MET A 32 14.59 5.34 4.32
CA MET A 32 14.39 4.15 3.49
C MET A 32 13.49 4.44 2.28
N ARG A 33 12.34 5.08 2.52
CA ARG A 33 11.39 5.40 1.46
C ARG A 33 11.94 6.29 0.36
N ARG A 34 12.74 7.30 0.69
CA ARG A 34 13.32 8.21 -0.30
C ARG A 34 14.56 7.60 -0.94
N ASP A 35 15.43 7.04 -0.12
CA ASP A 35 16.77 6.61 -0.51
C ASP A 35 16.69 5.33 -1.38
N PHE A 36 15.70 4.45 -1.17
CA PHE A 36 15.47 3.28 -2.03
C PHE A 36 14.61 3.56 -3.27
N ALA A 37 13.89 4.68 -3.33
CA ALA A 37 12.96 4.95 -4.43
C ALA A 37 13.65 5.02 -5.80
N ASN A 38 14.92 5.44 -5.85
CA ASN A 38 15.66 5.52 -7.10
C ASN A 38 16.07 4.14 -7.65
N GLY A 39 16.25 3.13 -6.79
CA GLY A 39 16.77 1.82 -7.18
C GLY A 39 18.30 1.71 -7.14
N TYR A 40 19.06 2.81 -7.10
CA TYR A 40 20.53 2.78 -7.02
C TYR A 40 21.03 1.98 -5.81
N LEU A 41 20.52 2.26 -4.60
CA LEU A 41 20.88 1.47 -3.41
C LEU A 41 20.49 0.00 -3.53
N VAL A 42 19.39 -0.30 -4.22
CA VAL A 42 18.97 -1.70 -4.46
C VAL A 42 19.97 -2.39 -5.37
N ALA A 43 20.36 -1.73 -6.46
CA ALA A 43 21.37 -2.22 -7.37
C ALA A 43 22.72 -2.41 -6.65
N GLU A 44 23.11 -1.48 -5.78
CA GLU A 44 24.33 -1.56 -4.97
C GLU A 44 24.29 -2.77 -4.03
N ILE A 45 23.19 -2.97 -3.30
CA ILE A 45 22.99 -4.17 -2.47
C ILE A 45 23.14 -5.44 -3.30
N PHE A 46 22.56 -5.51 -4.50
CA PHE A 46 22.70 -6.68 -5.34
C PHE A 46 24.12 -6.84 -5.92
N SER A 47 24.87 -5.76 -6.16
CA SER A 47 26.26 -5.84 -6.65
C SER A 47 27.22 -6.48 -5.65
N TRP A 48 26.92 -6.41 -4.35
CA TRP A 48 27.66 -7.16 -3.33
C TRP A 48 27.58 -8.68 -3.53
N TYR A 49 26.48 -9.18 -4.08
CA TYR A 49 26.23 -10.61 -4.29
C TYR A 49 26.47 -11.03 -5.73
N TYR A 50 26.23 -10.12 -6.68
CA TYR A 50 26.24 -10.35 -8.12
C TYR A 50 26.92 -9.18 -8.85
N PRO A 51 28.23 -8.96 -8.63
CA PRO A 51 28.94 -7.78 -9.15
C PRO A 51 28.90 -7.69 -10.68
N GLU A 52 28.97 -8.84 -11.37
CA GLU A 52 28.95 -8.91 -12.84
C GLU A 52 27.59 -8.52 -13.43
N ASP A 53 26.47 -8.75 -12.73
CA ASP A 53 25.15 -8.41 -13.26
C ASP A 53 24.68 -7.01 -12.86
N PHE A 54 25.27 -6.45 -11.80
CA PHE A 54 24.97 -5.12 -11.28
C PHE A 54 26.19 -4.19 -11.37
N PRO A 55 26.64 -3.85 -12.59
CA PRO A 55 27.70 -2.87 -12.78
C PRO A 55 27.23 -1.48 -12.31
N MET A 56 27.78 -0.96 -11.22
CA MET A 56 27.33 0.30 -10.60
C MET A 56 27.42 1.52 -11.51
N HIS A 57 28.34 1.53 -12.48
CA HIS A 57 28.46 2.62 -13.47
C HIS A 57 27.25 2.71 -14.42
N SER A 58 26.41 1.68 -14.50
CA SER A 58 25.20 1.68 -15.32
C SER A 58 23.99 2.30 -14.64
N TYR A 59 24.06 2.57 -13.33
CA TYR A 59 22.94 3.09 -12.54
C TYR A 59 23.18 4.55 -12.16
N ASP A 60 22.16 5.38 -12.32
CA ASP A 60 22.25 6.83 -12.05
C ASP A 60 21.56 7.18 -10.72
N ASN A 61 22.24 7.96 -9.88
CA ASN A 61 21.73 8.45 -8.59
C ASN A 61 20.86 9.71 -8.70
N GLY A 62 20.44 10.09 -9.91
CA GLY A 62 19.54 11.22 -10.18
C GLY A 62 18.15 11.08 -9.56
N MET A 63 17.52 12.19 -9.20
CA MET A 63 16.22 12.17 -8.51
C MET A 63 14.99 12.13 -9.46
N SER A 64 15.20 12.25 -10.78
CA SER A 64 14.13 12.36 -11.77
C SER A 64 13.32 11.07 -11.88
N LEU A 65 12.02 11.15 -12.18
CA LEU A 65 11.18 9.96 -12.35
C LEU A 65 11.71 9.04 -13.47
N ALA A 66 12.17 9.62 -14.58
CA ALA A 66 12.76 8.88 -15.69
C ALA A 66 14.00 8.10 -15.27
N THR A 67 14.88 8.70 -14.46
CA THR A 67 16.05 8.02 -13.88
C THR A 67 15.61 6.82 -13.04
N LYS A 68 14.61 7.00 -12.16
CA LYS A 68 14.09 5.89 -11.34
C LYS A 68 13.54 4.76 -12.19
N GLN A 69 12.71 5.08 -13.19
CA GLN A 69 12.13 4.08 -14.09
C GLN A 69 13.20 3.32 -14.88
N GLY A 70 14.24 4.02 -15.35
CA GLY A 70 15.38 3.40 -16.04
C GLY A 70 16.13 2.41 -15.14
N ASN A 71 16.49 2.84 -13.93
CA ASN A 71 17.16 1.99 -12.95
C ASN A 71 16.32 0.76 -12.59
N TRP A 72 15.03 0.96 -12.27
CA TRP A 72 14.13 -0.14 -11.91
C TRP A 72 13.93 -1.14 -13.05
N ALA A 73 13.75 -0.67 -14.29
CA ALA A 73 13.63 -1.55 -15.45
C ALA A 73 14.90 -2.40 -15.68
N GLN A 74 16.07 -1.87 -15.38
CA GLN A 74 17.32 -2.62 -15.45
C GLN A 74 17.40 -3.66 -14.32
N ILE A 75 17.09 -3.27 -13.08
CA ILE A 75 17.06 -4.17 -11.91
C ILE A 75 16.10 -5.33 -12.18
N GLU A 76 14.86 -5.07 -12.57
CA GLU A 76 13.84 -6.10 -12.86
C GLU A 76 14.33 -7.10 -13.92
N ARG A 77 14.97 -6.61 -14.99
CA ARG A 77 15.53 -7.47 -16.04
C ARG A 77 16.61 -8.40 -15.50
N VAL A 78 17.48 -7.90 -14.63
CA VAL A 78 18.56 -8.70 -14.03
C VAL A 78 17.99 -9.70 -13.03
N LEU A 79 17.05 -9.29 -12.18
CA LEU A 79 16.39 -10.17 -11.22
C LEU A 79 15.64 -11.32 -11.91
N ALA A 80 14.96 -11.02 -13.02
CA ALA A 80 14.29 -12.04 -13.83
C ALA A 80 15.29 -13.08 -14.38
N LYS A 81 16.45 -12.64 -14.88
CA LYS A 81 17.53 -13.54 -15.33
C LYS A 81 18.05 -14.42 -14.20
N ARG A 82 18.16 -13.88 -12.98
CA ARG A 82 18.60 -14.60 -11.78
C ARG A 82 17.49 -15.42 -11.11
N ARG A 83 16.26 -15.40 -11.63
CA ARG A 83 15.08 -16.05 -11.05
C ARG A 83 14.77 -15.59 -9.61
N ILE A 84 15.13 -14.34 -9.29
CA ILE A 84 14.77 -13.70 -8.02
C ILE A 84 13.43 -12.98 -8.25
N SER A 85 12.40 -13.44 -7.56
CA SER A 85 11.06 -12.85 -7.66
C SER A 85 10.84 -11.84 -6.54
N LEU A 86 10.72 -10.56 -6.91
CA LEU A 86 10.18 -9.51 -6.04
C LEU A 86 8.81 -9.11 -6.56
N LEU A 87 7.89 -8.79 -5.65
CA LEU A 87 6.53 -8.45 -6.03
C LEU A 87 6.49 -7.07 -6.70
N LYS A 88 5.88 -7.00 -7.89
CA LYS A 88 5.83 -5.78 -8.70
C LYS A 88 5.20 -4.60 -7.94
N GLU A 89 4.16 -4.86 -7.17
CA GLU A 89 3.49 -3.84 -6.36
C GLU A 89 4.42 -3.20 -5.33
N VAL A 90 5.35 -3.99 -4.77
CA VAL A 90 6.35 -3.53 -3.79
C VAL A 90 7.41 -2.67 -4.47
N ILE A 91 7.84 -3.06 -5.69
CA ILE A 91 8.77 -2.28 -6.52
C ILE A 91 8.13 -0.94 -6.90
N ASP A 92 6.93 -0.98 -7.50
CA ASP A 92 6.20 0.21 -7.92
C ASP A 92 5.91 1.13 -6.72
N GLY A 93 5.46 0.55 -5.61
CA GLY A 93 5.25 1.27 -4.36
C GLY A 93 6.53 1.96 -3.85
N THR A 94 7.67 1.29 -3.94
CA THR A 94 8.97 1.83 -3.52
C THR A 94 9.40 2.98 -4.44
N MET A 95 9.34 2.78 -5.76
CA MET A 95 9.67 3.80 -6.77
C MET A 95 8.87 5.09 -6.55
N HIS A 96 7.59 4.95 -6.19
CA HIS A 96 6.67 6.06 -5.96
C HIS A 96 6.64 6.58 -4.51
N CYS A 97 7.54 6.13 -3.63
CA CYS A 97 7.59 6.53 -2.22
C CYS A 97 6.24 6.31 -1.49
N LYS A 98 5.60 5.15 -1.71
CA LYS A 98 4.47 4.70 -0.88
C LYS A 98 4.96 4.38 0.53
N PRO A 99 4.20 4.70 1.58
CA PRO A 99 4.54 4.29 2.95
C PRO A 99 4.60 2.77 3.06
N GLY A 100 5.65 2.23 3.68
CA GLY A 100 5.81 0.79 3.95
C GLY A 100 6.38 -0.05 2.80
N ALA A 101 6.39 0.48 1.56
CA ALA A 101 6.86 -0.26 0.39
C ALA A 101 8.36 -0.52 0.43
N ALA A 102 9.18 0.50 0.73
CA ALA A 102 10.63 0.35 0.80
C ALA A 102 11.05 -0.59 1.94
N GLU A 103 10.37 -0.50 3.09
CA GLU A 103 10.64 -1.37 4.23
C GLU A 103 10.28 -2.83 3.93
N MET A 104 9.21 -3.08 3.18
CA MET A 104 8.82 -4.41 2.71
C MET A 104 9.82 -4.93 1.69
N LEU A 105 10.19 -4.11 0.70
CA LEU A 105 11.17 -4.45 -0.32
C LEU A 105 12.50 -4.90 0.30
N VAL A 106 13.03 -4.16 1.27
CA VAL A 106 14.32 -4.48 1.91
C VAL A 106 14.24 -5.81 2.65
N GLN A 107 13.09 -6.13 3.25
CA GLN A 107 12.85 -7.43 3.89
C GLN A 107 12.78 -8.57 2.87
N ASP A 108 12.16 -8.34 1.72
CA ASP A 108 12.09 -9.31 0.62
C ASP A 108 13.48 -9.56 0.02
N ILE A 109 14.27 -8.51 -0.22
CA ILE A 109 15.65 -8.61 -0.69
C ILE A 109 16.51 -9.37 0.32
N TYR A 110 16.42 -9.04 1.61
CA TYR A 110 17.13 -9.78 2.66
C TYR A 110 16.80 -11.27 2.62
N SER A 111 15.52 -11.59 2.54
CA SER A 111 15.05 -12.98 2.53
C SER A 111 15.53 -13.72 1.30
N ALA A 112 15.50 -13.06 0.13
CA ALA A 112 15.96 -13.60 -1.14
C ALA A 112 17.48 -13.85 -1.17
N LEU A 113 18.29 -12.94 -0.62
CA LEU A 113 19.75 -13.03 -0.67
C LEU A 113 20.35 -13.91 0.44
N THR A 114 19.70 -13.97 1.61
CA THR A 114 20.25 -14.71 2.76
C THR A 114 19.56 -16.06 2.99
N ASN A 115 18.49 -16.37 2.25
CA ASN A 115 17.61 -17.53 2.46
C ASN A 115 17.02 -17.61 3.88
N ARG A 116 16.99 -16.51 4.63
CA ARG A 116 16.41 -16.42 5.97
C ARG A 116 14.98 -15.94 5.87
N ARG A 117 14.05 -16.60 6.58
CA ARG A 117 12.65 -16.19 6.62
C ARG A 117 12.43 -15.19 7.75
N ILE A 118 11.99 -13.99 7.39
CA ILE A 118 11.50 -13.02 8.37
C ILE A 118 10.04 -13.37 8.69
N THR A 119 9.72 -13.63 9.96
CA THR A 119 8.35 -13.93 10.43
C THR A 119 7.37 -12.75 10.33
N CYS A 120 7.81 -11.60 9.80
CA CYS A 120 7.06 -10.35 9.75
C CYS A 120 6.36 -10.08 8.41
N ILE A 121 6.63 -10.87 7.36
CA ILE A 121 5.97 -10.70 6.06
C ILE A 121 4.48 -11.01 6.27
N GLN A 122 3.64 -9.98 6.13
CA GLN A 122 2.20 -10.13 6.22
C GLN A 122 1.77 -11.17 5.18
N LYS A 123 1.07 -12.24 5.60
CA LYS A 123 0.62 -13.33 4.72
C LYS A 123 -0.46 -12.91 3.70
N GLY A 124 -0.71 -11.61 3.51
CA GLY A 124 -1.70 -11.07 2.58
C GLY A 124 -1.05 -10.17 1.53
N GLU A 125 -1.77 -9.91 0.45
CA GLU A 125 -1.37 -8.95 -0.59
C GLU A 125 -0.98 -7.60 0.04
N PRO A 126 0.12 -6.99 -0.40
CA PRO A 126 0.60 -5.75 0.19
C PRO A 126 -0.36 -4.59 -0.11
N ASP A 127 -0.98 -4.04 0.95
CA ASP A 127 -1.80 -2.85 0.83
C ASP A 127 -0.97 -1.58 1.08
N PHE A 128 -0.62 -0.87 0.01
CA PHE A 128 0.04 0.45 0.08
C PHE A 128 -0.93 1.63 0.16
N THR A 129 -2.20 1.36 0.47
CA THR A 129 -3.23 2.37 0.68
C THR A 129 -3.34 2.72 2.17
N ASP A 130 -4.03 3.82 2.48
CA ASP A 130 -4.29 4.22 3.87
C ASP A 130 -5.47 3.49 4.51
N SER A 131 -6.04 2.46 3.86
CA SER A 131 -7.28 1.79 4.27
C SER A 131 -7.23 1.27 5.71
N SER A 132 -6.20 0.49 6.06
CA SER A 132 -6.02 -0.03 7.44
C SER A 132 -5.97 1.07 8.49
N TYR A 133 -5.31 2.20 8.16
CA TYR A 133 -5.26 3.35 9.05
C TYR A 133 -6.64 4.04 9.17
N GLN A 134 -7.36 4.22 8.06
CA GLN A 134 -8.70 4.84 8.07
C GLN A 134 -9.73 4.02 8.85
N GLU A 135 -9.63 2.70 8.83
CA GLU A 135 -10.55 1.81 9.56
C GLU A 135 -10.44 1.97 11.07
N GLN A 136 -9.21 2.18 11.59
CA GLN A 136 -8.93 2.37 13.01
C GLN A 136 -9.35 3.74 13.53
N LEU A 137 -9.50 4.72 12.64
CA LEU A 137 -9.87 6.08 13.02
C LEU A 137 -11.35 6.21 13.37
N PRO A 138 -11.70 7.04 14.38
CA PRO A 138 -13.07 7.45 14.60
C PRO A 138 -13.58 8.24 13.39
N THR A 139 -14.88 8.15 13.12
CA THR A 139 -15.48 8.71 11.89
C THR A 139 -15.19 10.20 11.67
N VAL A 140 -15.08 11.00 12.74
CA VAL A 140 -14.80 12.45 12.64
C VAL A 140 -13.37 12.75 12.18
N ALA A 141 -12.44 11.80 12.34
CA ALA A 141 -11.03 11.96 12.00
C ALA A 141 -10.66 11.31 10.67
N ARG A 142 -11.59 10.62 10.01
CA ARG A 142 -11.35 9.96 8.72
C ARG A 142 -11.13 10.99 7.61
N SER A 143 -10.35 10.59 6.61
CA SER A 143 -10.01 11.43 5.47
C SER A 143 -11.24 11.86 4.67
N THR A 144 -11.24 13.11 4.18
CA THR A 144 -12.16 13.56 3.12
C THR A 144 -11.80 12.91 1.78
N ALA A 145 -12.70 12.95 0.79
CA ALA A 145 -12.45 12.37 -0.54
C ALA A 145 -11.14 12.90 -1.17
N SER A 146 -10.92 14.21 -1.15
CA SER A 146 -9.69 14.83 -1.69
C SER A 146 -8.44 14.38 -0.93
N LYS A 147 -8.54 14.18 0.39
CA LYS A 147 -7.43 13.69 1.20
C LYS A 147 -7.14 12.22 0.93
N ALA A 148 -8.18 11.39 0.73
CA ALA A 148 -8.05 9.99 0.34
C ALA A 148 -7.33 9.85 -1.00
N ILE A 149 -7.64 10.68 -2.00
CA ILE A 149 -6.91 10.70 -3.28
C ILE A 149 -5.44 11.04 -3.04
N LYS A 150 -5.15 12.12 -2.30
CA LYS A 150 -3.76 12.55 -2.02
C LYS A 150 -2.94 11.53 -1.24
N ASN A 151 -3.57 10.78 -0.35
CA ASN A 151 -2.88 9.75 0.44
C ASN A 151 -2.59 8.49 -0.39
N ASN A 152 -3.50 8.14 -1.32
CA ASN A 152 -3.47 6.85 -2.03
C ASN A 152 -2.94 6.92 -3.46
N LEU A 153 -2.79 8.11 -4.06
CA LEU A 153 -2.26 8.29 -5.40
C LEU A 153 -1.20 9.41 -5.40
N ARG A 154 0.04 9.04 -5.68
CA ARG A 154 1.18 9.95 -5.78
C ARG A 154 1.21 10.61 -7.14
N LEU A 155 1.71 11.85 -7.17
CA LEU A 155 1.91 12.57 -8.42
C LEU A 155 2.83 11.79 -9.39
N SER A 156 3.86 11.13 -8.86
CA SER A 156 4.77 10.32 -9.68
C SER A 156 4.08 9.11 -10.33
N GLU A 157 3.04 8.52 -9.71
CA GLU A 157 2.26 7.44 -10.33
C GLU A 157 1.43 7.96 -11.50
N VAL A 158 0.89 9.17 -11.38
CA VAL A 158 0.12 9.83 -12.45
C VAL A 158 1.04 10.19 -13.61
N LEU A 159 2.23 10.72 -13.33
CA LEU A 159 3.21 11.08 -14.35
C LEU A 159 3.85 9.87 -15.04
N ALA A 160 3.99 8.74 -14.33
CA ALA A 160 4.52 7.49 -14.90
C ALA A 160 3.54 6.80 -15.84
N GLU A 161 2.24 7.01 -15.66
CA GLU A 161 1.18 6.45 -16.48
C GLU A 161 0.73 7.46 -17.55
N PRO A 162 1.09 7.27 -18.83
CA PRO A 162 0.74 8.22 -19.88
C PRO A 162 -0.76 8.17 -20.23
N CYS A 163 -1.44 7.06 -19.96
CA CYS A 163 -2.86 6.92 -20.29
C CYS A 163 -3.75 7.67 -19.29
N LEU A 164 -4.38 8.75 -19.76
CA LEU A 164 -5.30 9.55 -18.94
C LEU A 164 -6.48 8.74 -18.41
N ALA A 165 -7.03 7.82 -19.22
CA ALA A 165 -8.15 6.97 -18.81
C ALA A 165 -7.76 6.05 -17.64
N THR A 166 -6.55 5.48 -17.66
CA THR A 166 -6.03 4.67 -16.55
C THR A 166 -5.92 5.49 -15.27
N ASN A 167 -5.38 6.71 -15.36
CA ASN A 167 -5.29 7.61 -14.22
C ASN A 167 -6.67 8.03 -13.68
N GLN A 168 -7.63 8.30 -14.56
CA GLN A 168 -9.02 8.56 -14.17
C GLN A 168 -9.62 7.36 -13.44
N ASN A 169 -9.42 6.14 -13.94
CA ASN A 169 -9.91 4.92 -13.29
C ASN A 169 -9.31 4.73 -11.88
N LYS A 170 -8.01 5.02 -11.69
CA LYS A 170 -7.36 5.00 -10.36
C LYS A 170 -8.05 5.96 -9.40
N VAL A 171 -8.32 7.20 -9.84
CA VAL A 171 -9.03 8.21 -9.02
C VAL A 171 -10.45 7.77 -8.71
N GLN A 172 -11.20 7.28 -9.70
CA GLN A 172 -12.56 6.79 -9.52
C GLN A 172 -12.63 5.63 -8.54
N ALA A 173 -11.68 4.69 -8.58
CA ALA A 173 -11.59 3.59 -7.63
C ALA A 173 -11.41 4.08 -6.18
N ILE A 174 -10.55 5.08 -5.96
CA ILE A 174 -10.35 5.68 -4.63
C ILE A 174 -11.62 6.40 -4.16
N MET A 175 -12.27 7.15 -5.04
CA MET A 175 -13.53 7.84 -4.71
C MET A 175 -14.65 6.85 -4.39
N HIS A 176 -14.77 5.77 -5.17
CA HIS A 176 -15.77 4.74 -4.95
C HIS A 176 -15.62 4.11 -3.57
N ARG A 177 -14.40 3.67 -3.22
CA ARG A 177 -14.07 3.13 -1.90
C ARG A 177 -14.42 4.09 -0.77
N HIS A 178 -14.10 5.38 -0.95
CA HIS A 178 -14.43 6.42 0.02
C HIS A 178 -15.96 6.58 0.20
N LEU A 179 -16.73 6.60 -0.90
CA LEU A 179 -18.18 6.70 -0.86
C LEU A 179 -18.83 5.48 -0.18
N GLU A 180 -18.33 4.29 -0.45
CA GLU A 180 -18.77 3.06 0.22
C GLU A 180 -18.51 3.10 1.72
N GLN A 181 -17.33 3.59 2.14
CA GLN A 181 -17.03 3.76 3.56
C GLN A 181 -18.01 4.75 4.22
N ARG A 182 -18.31 5.87 3.57
CA ARG A 182 -19.30 6.84 4.05
C ARG A 182 -20.71 6.27 4.07
N ARG A 183 -21.06 5.35 3.16
CA ARG A 183 -22.34 4.64 3.18
C ARG A 183 -22.42 3.68 4.37
N ARG A 184 -21.36 2.90 4.60
CA ARG A 184 -21.24 1.98 5.75
C ARG A 184 -21.35 2.70 7.08
N GLU A 185 -20.72 3.86 7.22
CA GLU A 185 -20.82 4.70 8.43
C GLU A 185 -22.27 5.12 8.70
N ARG A 186 -22.99 5.58 7.67
CA ARG A 186 -24.40 5.99 7.80
C ARG A 186 -25.32 4.83 8.16
N SER A 187 -25.06 3.64 7.64
CA SER A 187 -25.86 2.45 7.97
C SER A 187 -25.56 1.91 9.37
N GLN A 188 -24.33 2.07 9.87
CA GLN A 188 -23.92 1.61 11.20
C GLN A 188 -24.41 2.54 12.32
N ASP A 189 -24.52 3.85 12.07
CA ASP A 189 -25.01 4.81 13.05
C ASP A 189 -26.08 5.75 12.46
N PRO A 190 -27.30 5.24 12.15
CA PRO A 190 -28.35 6.03 11.49
C PRO A 190 -28.79 7.26 12.29
N LYS A 191 -28.76 7.16 13.63
CA LYS A 191 -29.15 8.25 14.55
C LYS A 191 -28.20 9.44 14.41
N ARG A 192 -26.89 9.19 14.43
CA ARG A 192 -25.89 10.26 14.28
C ARG A 192 -25.97 10.98 12.94
N PHE A 193 -26.34 10.26 11.88
CA PHE A 193 -26.41 10.81 10.53
C PHE A 193 -27.82 11.30 10.14
N ASN A 194 -28.77 11.32 11.08
CA ASN A 194 -30.16 11.72 10.81
C ASN A 194 -30.77 11.00 9.59
N VAL A 195 -30.43 9.72 9.42
CA VAL A 195 -30.93 8.92 8.29
C VAL A 195 -32.42 8.68 8.50
N LYS A 196 -33.24 9.19 7.58
CA LYS A 196 -34.70 8.99 7.63
C LYS A 196 -35.04 7.52 7.32
N PRO A 197 -35.97 6.90 8.07
CA PRO A 197 -36.40 5.54 7.78
C PRO A 197 -37.06 5.48 6.40
N THR A 198 -36.84 4.37 5.68
CA THR A 198 -37.42 4.16 4.35
C THR A 198 -38.94 3.95 4.44
N LEU A 199 -39.67 4.13 3.33
CA LEU A 199 -41.12 3.87 3.30
C LEU A 199 -41.46 2.46 3.80
N GLY A 200 -40.68 1.45 3.41
CA GLY A 200 -40.86 0.07 3.88
C GLY A 200 -40.53 -0.15 5.37
N GLN A 201 -39.70 0.69 5.98
CA GLN A 201 -39.46 0.69 7.43
C GLN A 201 -40.55 1.44 8.21
N ARG A 202 -41.23 2.38 7.55
CA ARG A 202 -42.38 3.12 8.12
C ARG A 202 -43.71 2.37 7.93
N ALA A 203 -43.79 1.46 6.96
CA ALA A 203 -44.96 0.66 6.70
C ALA A 203 -45.19 -0.37 7.82
N VAL A 204 -46.41 -0.39 8.38
CA VAL A 204 -46.83 -1.43 9.34
C VAL A 204 -46.94 -2.75 8.58
N ARG A 205 -46.10 -3.73 8.93
CA ARG A 205 -46.25 -5.09 8.41
C ARG A 205 -47.33 -5.79 9.22
N LEU A 206 -48.54 -5.83 8.69
CA LEU A 206 -49.62 -6.65 9.23
C LEU A 206 -49.37 -8.11 8.81
N PRO A 207 -49.45 -9.09 9.74
CA PRO A 207 -49.47 -10.49 9.35
C PRO A 207 -50.70 -10.78 8.46
N PRO A 208 -50.64 -11.80 7.59
CA PRO A 208 -51.82 -12.18 6.81
C PRO A 208 -52.98 -12.45 7.75
N SER A 209 -54.14 -11.87 7.44
CA SER A 209 -55.38 -12.06 8.19
C SER A 209 -55.70 -13.55 8.27
N ASP A 210 -55.83 -14.08 9.49
CA ASP A 210 -56.17 -15.47 9.74
C ASP A 210 -57.64 -15.68 9.32
N PRO A 211 -57.94 -16.51 8.29
CA PRO A 211 -59.29 -16.65 7.75
C PRO A 211 -60.30 -17.30 8.73
N ARG A 212 -59.92 -17.53 9.99
CA ARG A 212 -60.74 -18.14 11.04
C ARG A 212 -61.31 -17.13 12.05
N SER A 213 -61.00 -15.84 11.97
CA SER A 213 -61.50 -14.84 12.91
C SER A 213 -62.90 -14.27 12.60
N ASP A 214 -63.47 -14.59 11.42
CA ASP A 214 -64.72 -13.97 10.94
C ASP A 214 -65.96 -14.84 11.20
N LEU A 215 -65.84 -15.88 12.03
CA LEU A 215 -66.95 -16.74 12.46
C LEU A 215 -67.10 -16.66 13.98
N SER A 216 -67.70 -15.59 14.48
CA SER A 216 -68.24 -15.47 15.84
C SER A 216 -69.51 -14.63 15.81
#